data_AF-A0A522LZZ2-F1
#
_entry.id   AF-A0A522LZZ2-F1
#
_cell.length_a   1.000
_cell.length_b   1.000
_cell.length_c   1.000
_cell.angle_alpha   90.00
_cell.angle_beta   90.00
_cell.angle_gamma   90.00
#
_symmetry.space_group_name_H-M   'P 1'
#
loop_
_entity.id
_entity.type
_entity.pdbx_description
1 polymer ?
#
loop_
_entity_poly.entity_id
_entity_poly.type
_entity_poly.pdbx_seq_one_letter_code
_entity_poly.pdbx_strand_id
1 'polypeptide(L)'
;MWGRSSSPKTRRHAAASEGRSPVGQGEAMGTKTTAVVRAVVALVAVGTAAAQRPAAPAKPVTEAVQVNVVNVEVFAADRDGVPVLDLTPGEFELREDGRVVPLSNFLAPGAARLAGGAVEAASDGTPAAPLGDDAQRVMVVFADDLNLTYMGRKRALDRLGEYLDGRVRDGWRVLVVSYDRSLHALTPLTRDPALVAAAMAALQHTTTEGSMLGLQKQKLLRDMGRPIAGEGGDAGDLMRESLLRETEMFAEEQLRLNKSLLESLGRFVDSLAGLPGRKALLFLSDGVQSRVCDELFREYQARFPGKSEFIGTMSRYSLSLALQEVTRRANASGVTFYTINARPEMGAGQGTAEDAVPNQEAVDTIEAMSRDESMTGFAAGTGGLRLANTRALSDALQRITADIEGAYLLGYTPSHFGDGRYHKLSVRSTRAGVSVRCREGYLDKTPAERQGDRAAAALVAGGNANPLSATVALGEPEKQGRNTPAVGLTVYVPAAALTLLDTGGASEGKVSVTIVVAKANGATSQAHRETFPIKVPSQHLAAFRTQRTEFTFSLLLQPGDRSVSVTARDEVGQVESVVVTDLDVEPEKR
;
A
#
# COMPACT_ATOMS: atom_id res chain seq x y z
N MET A 1 -76.89 -0.60 31.30
CA MET A 1 -78.11 0.22 31.43
C MET A 1 -77.68 1.69 31.38
N TRP A 2 -77.97 2.41 30.28
CA TRP A 2 -77.82 3.88 30.06
C TRP A 2 -76.42 4.52 30.32
N GLY A 3 -75.87 5.44 29.53
CA GLY A 3 -76.27 5.97 28.22
C GLY A 3 -75.99 7.48 28.06
N ARG A 4 -75.16 7.87 27.07
CA ARG A 4 -74.92 9.26 26.57
C ARG A 4 -74.17 10.18 27.58
N SER A 5 -73.54 11.30 27.23
CA SER A 5 -73.33 12.07 25.97
C SER A 5 -71.92 12.73 26.02
N SER A 6 -71.38 13.57 25.10
CA SER A 6 -71.73 14.07 23.75
C SER A 6 -70.49 14.72 23.09
N SER A 7 -70.35 14.64 21.76
CA SER A 7 -69.35 15.37 20.94
C SER A 7 -69.81 16.81 20.60
N PRO A 8 -69.18 17.57 19.68
CA PRO A 8 -67.77 18.04 19.57
C PRO A 8 -67.69 19.60 19.37
N LYS A 9 -66.50 20.22 19.21
CA LYS A 9 -66.17 21.25 18.16
C LYS A 9 -64.86 22.07 18.32
N THR A 10 -63.99 21.96 17.31
CA THR A 10 -63.28 23.02 16.53
C THR A 10 -62.48 24.20 17.14
N ARG A 11 -61.25 24.32 16.60
CA ARG A 11 -60.56 25.51 16.02
C ARG A 11 -59.71 26.48 16.89
N ARG A 12 -58.42 26.52 16.51
CA ARG A 12 -57.58 27.68 16.05
C ARG A 12 -56.61 28.43 17.01
N HIS A 13 -55.35 28.48 16.51
CA HIS A 13 -54.33 29.54 16.55
C HIS A 13 -53.36 29.73 17.74
N ALA A 14 -52.12 30.08 17.33
CA ALA A 14 -50.99 30.68 18.06
C ALA A 14 -50.31 29.82 19.16
N ALA A 15 -49.04 29.96 19.56
CA ALA A 15 -47.74 30.44 18.99
C ALA A 15 -46.84 30.81 20.20
N ALA A 16 -45.50 30.76 20.05
CA ALA A 16 -44.46 31.12 21.05
C ALA A 16 -44.29 30.10 22.21
N SER A 17 -43.11 29.45 22.35
CA SER A 17 -41.96 29.77 23.24
C SER A 17 -42.26 29.48 24.74
N GLU A 18 -41.40 28.90 25.59
CA GLU A 18 -39.94 28.66 25.67
C GLU A 18 -39.72 27.25 26.32
N GLY A 19 -38.54 26.66 26.58
CA GLY A 19 -37.13 26.99 26.36
C GLY A 19 -36.19 26.02 27.14
N ARG A 20 -34.98 25.77 26.60
CA ARG A 20 -33.74 25.26 27.24
C ARG A 20 -33.72 23.94 28.04
N SER A 21 -32.84 23.01 27.61
CA SER A 21 -31.59 22.59 28.31
C SER A 21 -30.81 21.53 27.50
N PRO A 22 -29.49 21.28 27.73
CA PRO A 22 -28.55 21.40 26.60
C PRO A 22 -27.60 20.21 26.30
N VAL A 23 -26.94 20.35 25.14
CA VAL A 23 -25.55 19.97 24.73
C VAL A 23 -24.73 19.02 25.60
N GLY A 24 -24.11 18.04 24.92
CA GLY A 24 -22.99 17.24 25.45
C GLY A 24 -22.32 16.37 24.37
N GLN A 25 -21.87 16.95 23.24
CA GLN A 25 -21.11 16.22 22.21
C GLN A 25 -19.61 16.22 22.56
N GLY A 26 -19.00 15.03 22.56
CA GLY A 26 -17.54 14.87 22.53
C GLY A 26 -17.09 14.52 21.11
N GLU A 27 -16.24 15.35 20.50
CA GLU A 27 -15.73 15.14 19.14
C GLU A 27 -14.61 14.08 19.12
N ALA A 28 -14.80 13.01 18.34
CA ALA A 28 -13.72 12.10 17.99
C ALA A 28 -12.98 12.61 16.74
N MET A 29 -11.81 13.23 16.94
CA MET A 29 -11.06 13.92 15.90
C MET A 29 -10.28 12.95 14.98
N GLY A 30 -10.99 12.34 14.03
CA GLY A 30 -10.40 11.50 12.97
C GLY A 30 -10.06 12.32 11.72
N THR A 31 -8.79 12.64 11.49
CA THR A 31 -8.30 13.45 10.37
C THR A 31 -8.31 12.69 9.04
N LYS A 32 -9.45 12.73 8.34
CA LYS A 32 -9.53 12.29 6.92
C LYS A 32 -8.97 13.38 6.00
N THR A 33 -7.75 13.20 5.50
CA THR A 33 -7.18 14.06 4.44
C THR A 33 -8.06 13.98 3.19
N THR A 34 -8.88 15.01 2.99
CA THR A 34 -9.83 15.12 1.88
C THR A 34 -9.43 16.33 1.04
N ALA A 35 -8.81 16.11 -0.11
CA ALA A 35 -8.51 17.18 -1.05
C ALA A 35 -9.81 17.68 -1.70
N VAL A 36 -10.17 18.95 -1.47
CA VAL A 36 -11.33 19.59 -2.09
C VAL A 36 -10.86 20.38 -3.30
N VAL A 37 -10.99 19.77 -4.47
CA VAL A 37 -10.67 20.41 -5.77
C VAL A 37 -11.92 21.10 -6.33
N ARG A 38 -11.73 22.29 -6.89
CA ARG A 38 -12.73 22.99 -7.72
C ARG A 38 -12.06 23.41 -9.02
N ALA A 39 -12.54 22.87 -10.14
CA ALA A 39 -12.04 23.21 -11.47
C ALA A 39 -12.82 24.39 -12.09
N VAL A 40 -12.11 25.20 -12.87
CA VAL A 40 -12.67 26.24 -13.75
C VAL A 40 -11.95 26.14 -15.08
N VAL A 41 -12.70 25.92 -16.17
CA VAL A 41 -12.16 25.90 -17.54
C VAL A 41 -12.37 27.28 -18.16
N ALA A 42 -11.29 27.95 -18.53
CA ALA A 42 -11.32 29.24 -19.23
C ALA A 42 -10.66 29.10 -20.61
N LEU A 43 -11.42 29.37 -21.68
CA LEU A 43 -10.92 29.34 -23.05
C LEU A 43 -10.61 30.76 -23.52
N VAL A 44 -9.32 31.12 -23.63
CA VAL A 44 -8.91 32.46 -24.10
C VAL A 44 -8.43 32.38 -25.54
N ALA A 45 -9.21 32.93 -26.46
CA ALA A 45 -8.83 33.04 -27.87
C ALA A 45 -8.12 34.37 -28.15
N VAL A 46 -6.79 34.33 -28.34
CA VAL A 46 -6.02 35.45 -28.89
C VAL A 46 -5.90 35.26 -30.40
N GLY A 47 -6.46 36.20 -31.16
CA GLY A 47 -6.40 36.17 -32.63
C GLY A 47 -5.08 36.74 -33.15
N THR A 48 -4.31 35.93 -33.86
CA THR A 48 -3.19 36.38 -34.70
C THR A 48 -3.29 35.76 -36.10
N ALA A 49 -2.96 36.54 -37.12
CA ALA A 49 -3.07 36.10 -38.51
C ALA A 49 -1.96 35.09 -38.86
N ALA A 50 -2.34 33.94 -39.42
CA ALA A 50 -1.42 32.87 -39.75
C ALA A 50 -0.97 32.90 -41.21
N ALA A 51 0.35 32.86 -41.44
CA ALA A 51 0.91 32.48 -42.73
C ALA A 51 0.83 30.95 -42.89
N GLN A 52 0.35 30.47 -44.04
CA GLN A 52 0.14 29.04 -44.27
C GLN A 52 1.47 28.28 -44.40
N ARG A 53 1.63 27.24 -43.60
CA ARG A 53 2.71 26.24 -43.72
C ARG A 53 2.05 24.87 -43.99
N PRO A 54 2.65 23.98 -44.82
CA PRO A 54 1.98 22.74 -45.23
C PRO A 54 1.58 21.86 -44.05
N ALA A 55 0.37 21.30 -44.11
CA ALA A 55 -0.15 20.41 -43.08
C ALA A 55 0.64 19.08 -43.05
N ALA A 56 1.07 18.67 -41.86
CA ALA A 56 1.60 17.33 -41.66
C ALA A 56 0.48 16.28 -41.80
N PRO A 57 0.74 15.10 -42.38
CA PRO A 57 -0.28 14.06 -42.55
C PRO A 57 -0.80 13.58 -41.20
N ALA A 58 -2.12 13.38 -41.11
CA ALA A 58 -2.75 12.82 -39.93
C ALA A 58 -2.23 11.38 -39.67
N LYS A 59 -1.89 11.07 -38.42
CA LYS A 59 -1.56 9.70 -38.03
C LYS A 59 -2.81 8.82 -38.21
N PRO A 60 -2.69 7.62 -38.82
CA PRO A 60 -3.83 6.72 -38.92
C PRO A 60 -4.27 6.27 -37.53
N VAL A 61 -5.58 6.26 -37.29
CA VAL A 61 -6.18 5.69 -36.08
C VAL A 61 -6.14 4.17 -36.22
N THR A 62 -5.08 3.54 -35.71
CA THR A 62 -5.02 2.10 -35.54
C THR A 62 -5.89 1.70 -34.35
N GLU A 63 -6.78 0.73 -34.55
CA GLU A 63 -7.53 0.09 -33.47
C GLU A 63 -6.54 -0.57 -32.50
N ALA A 64 -6.31 0.08 -31.35
CA ALA A 64 -5.35 -0.37 -30.36
C ALA A 64 -5.92 -1.56 -29.58
N VAL A 65 -5.69 -2.77 -30.10
CA VAL A 65 -6.00 -4.02 -29.38
C VAL A 65 -5.17 -4.05 -28.09
N GLN A 66 -5.81 -3.69 -26.98
CA GLN A 66 -5.17 -3.61 -25.68
C GLN A 66 -5.03 -5.02 -25.09
N VAL A 67 -3.97 -5.73 -25.51
CA VAL A 67 -3.64 -7.06 -25.00
C VAL A 67 -3.25 -6.95 -23.53
N ASN A 68 -4.14 -7.39 -22.64
CA ASN A 68 -3.87 -7.53 -21.22
C ASN A 68 -3.14 -8.85 -20.97
N VAL A 69 -1.94 -8.81 -20.41
CA VAL A 69 -1.24 -10.03 -19.97
C VAL A 69 -1.07 -9.94 -18.46
N VAL A 70 -1.57 -10.95 -17.76
CA VAL A 70 -1.37 -11.11 -16.31
C VAL A 70 -0.17 -12.00 -16.12
N ASN A 71 0.94 -11.39 -15.71
CA ASN A 71 2.17 -12.09 -15.34
C ASN A 71 2.10 -12.55 -13.89
N VAL A 72 2.27 -13.85 -13.66
CA VAL A 72 2.28 -14.52 -12.34
C VAL A 72 3.69 -15.01 -12.04
N GLU A 73 4.30 -14.51 -10.96
CA GLU A 73 5.55 -15.06 -10.44
C GLU A 73 5.28 -16.41 -9.78
N VAL A 74 6.08 -17.42 -10.15
CA VAL A 74 5.98 -18.78 -9.59
C VAL A 74 7.35 -19.26 -9.15
N PHE A 75 7.45 -19.63 -7.89
CA PHE A 75 8.64 -20.19 -7.26
C PHE A 75 8.46 -21.71 -7.16
N ALA A 76 9.42 -22.49 -7.65
CA ALA A 76 9.37 -23.95 -7.60
C ALA A 76 10.52 -24.48 -6.76
N ALA A 77 10.24 -25.44 -5.87
CA ALA A 77 11.23 -26.07 -5.02
C ALA A 77 10.96 -27.56 -4.83
N ASP A 78 12.02 -28.33 -4.64
CA ASP A 78 11.93 -29.75 -4.30
C ASP A 78 11.55 -29.97 -2.82
N ARG A 79 11.68 -31.22 -2.34
CA ARG A 79 11.35 -31.57 -0.95
C ARG A 79 12.31 -31.00 0.09
N ASP A 80 13.55 -30.69 -0.30
CA ASP A 80 14.59 -30.15 0.57
C ASP A 80 14.58 -28.61 0.55
N GLY A 81 13.72 -28.01 -0.27
CA GLY A 81 13.57 -26.56 -0.43
C GLY A 81 14.58 -25.96 -1.39
N VAL A 82 15.23 -26.76 -2.23
CA VAL A 82 16.17 -26.30 -3.26
C VAL A 82 15.35 -25.82 -4.48
N PRO A 83 15.64 -24.63 -5.04
CA PRO A 83 14.94 -24.14 -6.23
C PRO A 83 15.09 -25.07 -7.43
N VAL A 84 13.96 -25.41 -8.06
CA VAL A 84 13.91 -26.18 -9.31
C VAL A 84 13.82 -25.18 -10.46
N LEU A 85 14.82 -25.17 -11.35
CA LEU A 85 15.01 -24.10 -12.36
C LEU A 85 14.78 -24.56 -13.81
N ASP A 86 14.43 -25.83 -14.02
CA ASP A 86 14.31 -26.52 -15.31
C ASP A 86 12.89 -27.04 -15.64
N LEU A 87 11.85 -26.60 -14.92
CA LEU A 87 10.45 -26.83 -15.31
C LEU A 87 10.11 -26.20 -16.67
N THR A 88 9.29 -26.91 -17.44
CA THR A 88 8.78 -26.49 -18.75
C THR A 88 7.34 -25.96 -18.64
N PRO A 89 6.81 -25.22 -19.64
CA PRO A 89 5.45 -24.68 -19.60
C PRO A 89 4.36 -25.75 -19.39
N GLY A 90 4.54 -26.93 -19.97
CA GLY A 90 3.60 -28.06 -19.83
C GLY A 90 3.61 -28.74 -18.47
N GLU A 91 4.53 -28.38 -17.58
CA GLU A 91 4.60 -28.88 -16.21
C GLU A 91 3.89 -27.97 -15.19
N PHE A 92 3.24 -26.90 -15.65
CA PHE A 92 2.45 -25.98 -14.84
C PHE A 92 0.96 -26.05 -15.19
N GLU A 93 0.11 -26.10 -14.16
CA GLU A 93 -1.33 -25.90 -14.27
C GLU A 93 -1.69 -24.60 -13.54
N LEU A 94 -1.93 -23.53 -14.30
CA LEU A 94 -2.39 -22.23 -13.78
C LEU A 94 -3.92 -22.18 -13.81
N ARG A 95 -4.52 -21.70 -12.72
CA ARG A 95 -5.97 -21.45 -12.62
C ARG A 95 -6.28 -20.05 -12.13
N GLU A 96 -7.34 -19.48 -12.71
CA GLU A 96 -8.02 -18.26 -12.29
C GLU A 96 -9.44 -18.61 -11.83
N ASP A 97 -9.82 -18.19 -10.62
CA ASP A 97 -11.13 -18.48 -10.00
C ASP A 97 -11.54 -19.97 -10.08
N GLY A 98 -10.55 -20.85 -9.98
CA GLY A 98 -10.69 -22.32 -10.04
C GLY A 98 -10.72 -22.93 -11.45
N ARG A 99 -10.76 -22.12 -12.51
CA ARG A 99 -10.75 -22.53 -13.92
C ARG A 99 -9.33 -22.55 -14.47
N VAL A 100 -8.96 -23.59 -15.21
CA VAL A 100 -7.64 -23.65 -15.87
C VAL A 100 -7.57 -22.61 -16.98
N VAL A 101 -6.48 -21.84 -17.03
CA VAL A 101 -6.22 -20.84 -18.08
C VAL A 101 -4.96 -21.22 -18.88
N PRO A 102 -4.95 -21.07 -20.21
CA PRO A 102 -3.79 -21.37 -21.02
C PRO A 102 -2.71 -20.31 -20.82
N LEU A 103 -1.45 -20.74 -20.75
CA LEU A 103 -0.30 -19.83 -20.74
C LEU A 103 -0.11 -19.20 -22.13
N SER A 104 -0.05 -17.88 -22.19
CA SER A 104 0.30 -17.12 -23.40
C SER A 104 1.80 -16.79 -23.45
N ASN A 105 2.43 -16.55 -22.29
CA ASN A 105 3.86 -16.27 -22.17
C ASN A 105 4.50 -17.14 -21.08
N PHE A 106 5.79 -17.44 -21.25
CA PHE A 106 6.59 -18.17 -20.26
C PHE A 106 8.02 -17.64 -20.23
N LEU A 107 8.53 -17.33 -19.04
CA LEU A 107 9.93 -16.98 -18.81
C LEU A 107 10.53 -17.91 -17.75
N ALA A 108 11.54 -18.68 -18.17
CA ALA A 108 12.34 -19.50 -17.26
C ALA A 108 13.30 -18.64 -16.41
N PRO A 109 13.71 -19.11 -15.23
CA PRO A 109 14.72 -18.46 -14.41
C PRO A 109 16.00 -18.17 -15.19
N GLY A 110 16.59 -16.99 -14.97
CA GLY A 110 17.80 -16.58 -15.68
C GLY A 110 17.66 -16.21 -17.17
N ALA A 111 16.52 -16.46 -17.83
CA ALA A 111 16.34 -16.10 -19.24
C ALA A 111 16.47 -14.58 -19.51
N ALA A 112 16.03 -13.74 -18.57
CA ALA A 112 16.25 -12.28 -18.61
C ALA A 112 17.74 -11.88 -18.58
N ARG A 113 18.64 -12.75 -18.10
CA ARG A 113 20.10 -12.52 -18.08
C ARG A 113 20.72 -12.69 -19.48
N LEU A 114 20.05 -13.41 -20.39
CA LEU A 114 20.49 -13.63 -21.78
C LEU A 114 19.99 -12.52 -22.72
N ALA A 115 18.85 -11.90 -22.44
CA ALA A 115 18.31 -10.78 -23.24
C ALA A 115 19.20 -9.51 -23.23
N GLY A 116 20.19 -9.43 -22.33
CA GLY A 116 21.21 -8.38 -22.32
C GLY A 116 22.36 -8.58 -23.33
N GLY A 117 22.37 -9.69 -24.08
CA GLY A 117 23.35 -9.97 -25.13
C GLY A 117 22.69 -10.03 -26.51
N ALA A 118 23.00 -9.04 -27.36
CA ALA A 118 22.76 -9.01 -28.82
C ALA A 118 21.58 -9.85 -29.36
N VAL A 119 20.39 -9.23 -29.42
CA VAL A 119 19.29 -9.77 -30.24
C VAL A 119 19.61 -9.53 -31.72
N GLU A 120 20.18 -10.53 -32.38
CA GLU A 120 20.18 -10.61 -33.84
C GLU A 120 18.75 -10.91 -34.32
N ALA A 121 18.34 -10.29 -35.43
CA ALA A 121 16.93 -10.15 -35.77
C ALA A 121 16.27 -11.48 -36.20
N ALA A 122 15.22 -11.87 -35.47
CA ALA A 122 14.22 -12.84 -35.95
C ALA A 122 12.98 -12.09 -36.43
N SER A 123 12.66 -12.23 -37.71
CA SER A 123 11.51 -11.58 -38.34
C SER A 123 10.23 -12.41 -38.17
N ASP A 124 9.28 -11.90 -37.39
CA ASP A 124 7.85 -12.03 -37.70
C ASP A 124 7.02 -10.99 -36.94
N GLY A 125 5.99 -10.45 -37.58
CA GLY A 125 5.34 -9.17 -37.26
C GLY A 125 4.43 -9.11 -36.02
N THR A 126 4.76 -9.80 -34.93
CA THR A 126 4.06 -9.65 -33.63
C THR A 126 4.84 -8.68 -32.75
N PRO A 127 4.23 -7.58 -32.23
CA PRO A 127 4.91 -6.69 -31.29
C PRO A 127 5.12 -7.40 -29.95
N ALA A 128 6.31 -7.97 -29.75
CA ALA A 128 6.75 -8.37 -28.42
C ALA A 128 6.87 -7.12 -27.55
N ALA A 129 6.15 -7.08 -26.43
CA ALA A 129 6.34 -6.04 -25.42
C ALA A 129 7.81 -6.06 -24.94
N PRO A 130 8.46 -4.91 -24.72
CA PRO A 130 9.88 -4.88 -24.44
C PRO A 130 10.20 -5.51 -23.07
N LEU A 131 10.81 -6.69 -23.10
CA LEU A 131 11.27 -7.50 -21.94
C LEU A 131 12.35 -6.81 -21.07
N GLY A 132 12.70 -5.54 -21.34
CA GLY A 132 13.74 -4.80 -20.63
C GLY A 132 13.33 -4.33 -19.23
N ASP A 133 12.04 -4.11 -18.97
CA ASP A 133 11.56 -3.61 -17.68
C ASP A 133 11.40 -4.73 -16.62
N ASP A 134 11.11 -5.97 -17.04
CA ASP A 134 10.99 -7.13 -16.13
C ASP A 134 12.34 -7.56 -15.51
N ALA A 135 13.46 -7.07 -16.05
CA ALA A 135 14.78 -7.25 -15.46
C ALA A 135 15.04 -6.30 -14.26
N GLN A 136 14.22 -5.28 -14.04
CA GLN A 136 14.36 -4.41 -12.88
C GLN A 136 13.99 -5.16 -11.58
N ARG A 137 14.79 -4.92 -10.54
CA ARG A 137 14.63 -5.54 -9.22
C ARG A 137 14.61 -4.46 -8.15
N VAL A 138 13.48 -4.37 -7.46
CA VAL A 138 13.26 -3.45 -6.35
C VAL A 138 13.19 -4.27 -5.06
N MET A 139 14.01 -3.90 -4.08
CA MET A 139 13.96 -4.45 -2.73
C MET A 139 13.61 -3.34 -1.75
N VAL A 140 12.49 -3.48 -1.07
CA VAL A 140 12.13 -2.60 0.04
C VAL A 140 12.52 -3.29 1.35
N VAL A 141 13.15 -2.54 2.24
CA VAL A 141 13.27 -2.90 3.66
C VAL A 141 12.24 -2.10 4.42
N PHE A 142 11.27 -2.77 5.04
CA PHE A 142 10.26 -2.14 5.87
C PHE A 142 10.48 -2.57 7.33
N ALA A 143 10.93 -1.65 8.18
CA ALA A 143 11.15 -1.86 9.61
C ALA A 143 9.93 -1.41 10.41
N ASP A 144 9.26 -2.34 11.07
CA ASP A 144 8.11 -2.11 11.96
C ASP A 144 8.60 -1.69 13.37
N ASP A 145 9.14 -0.47 13.48
CA ASP A 145 9.64 0.10 14.74
C ASP A 145 8.55 0.24 15.82
N LEU A 146 7.27 0.19 15.44
CA LEU A 146 6.13 0.08 16.34
C LEU A 146 6.11 -1.26 17.10
N ASN A 147 6.30 -2.39 16.43
CA ASN A 147 6.23 -3.72 17.07
C ASN A 147 7.59 -4.33 17.43
N LEU A 148 8.68 -3.88 16.80
CA LEU A 148 10.03 -4.37 17.06
C LEU A 148 10.51 -4.04 18.48
N THR A 149 11.23 -4.99 19.09
CA THR A 149 12.06 -4.74 20.27
C THR A 149 13.47 -4.27 19.87
N TYR A 150 14.10 -3.41 20.69
CA TYR A 150 15.45 -2.88 20.43
C TYR A 150 16.50 -3.98 20.14
N MET A 151 16.50 -5.04 20.96
CA MET A 151 17.47 -6.15 20.84
C MET A 151 17.24 -7.01 19.59
N GLY A 152 15.98 -7.30 19.26
CA GLY A 152 15.62 -8.05 18.05
C GLY A 152 16.00 -7.28 16.80
N ARG A 153 15.59 -6.00 16.76
CA ARG A 153 15.90 -5.07 15.68
C ARG A 153 17.40 -4.94 15.42
N LYS A 154 18.22 -4.66 16.45
CA LYS A 154 19.67 -4.52 16.27
C LYS A 154 20.30 -5.74 15.58
N ARG A 155 20.03 -6.94 16.12
CA ARG A 155 20.56 -8.20 15.56
C ARG A 155 20.14 -8.43 14.11
N ALA A 156 18.89 -8.13 13.77
CA ALA A 156 18.39 -8.33 12.42
C ALA A 156 19.00 -7.30 11.44
N LEU A 157 19.12 -6.04 11.84
CA LEU A 157 19.69 -4.97 11.01
C LEU A 157 21.18 -5.15 10.75
N ASP A 158 21.96 -5.62 11.72
CA ASP A 158 23.39 -5.94 11.54
C ASP A 158 23.58 -6.91 10.34
N ARG A 159 22.86 -8.04 10.35
CA ARG A 159 22.94 -9.07 9.30
C ARG A 159 22.29 -8.64 7.98
N LEU A 160 21.22 -7.84 8.05
CA LEU A 160 20.55 -7.35 6.86
C LEU A 160 21.40 -6.29 6.13
N GLY A 161 22.15 -5.46 6.86
CA GLY A 161 23.08 -4.48 6.28
C GLY A 161 24.17 -5.14 5.44
N GLU A 162 24.83 -6.16 5.98
CA GLU A 162 25.84 -6.97 5.27
C GLU A 162 25.30 -7.57 3.97
N TYR A 163 24.07 -8.10 4.00
CA TYR A 163 23.41 -8.68 2.83
C TYR A 163 23.05 -7.64 1.75
N LEU A 164 22.47 -6.50 2.15
CA LEU A 164 22.03 -5.45 1.22
C LEU A 164 23.21 -4.82 0.48
N ASP A 165 24.35 -4.65 1.16
CA ASP A 165 25.58 -4.11 0.57
C ASP A 165 26.06 -4.93 -0.64
N GLY A 166 25.85 -6.26 -0.64
CA GLY A 166 26.03 -7.10 -1.82
C GLY A 166 24.99 -6.84 -2.91
N ARG A 167 23.69 -6.83 -2.56
CA ARG A 167 22.59 -6.73 -3.53
C ARG A 167 22.53 -5.40 -4.26
N VAL A 168 22.87 -4.30 -3.60
CA VAL A 168 22.97 -2.98 -4.25
C VAL A 168 24.04 -3.01 -5.34
N ARG A 169 25.18 -3.68 -5.11
CA ARG A 169 26.25 -3.86 -6.11
C ARG A 169 25.84 -4.79 -7.25
N ASP A 170 24.96 -5.76 -7.01
CA ASP A 170 24.31 -6.58 -8.06
C ASP A 170 23.26 -5.79 -8.89
N GLY A 171 23.13 -4.48 -8.70
CA GLY A 171 22.27 -3.60 -9.50
C GLY A 171 20.82 -3.47 -9.02
N TRP A 172 20.48 -4.07 -7.87
CA TRP A 172 19.16 -3.92 -7.25
C TRP A 172 18.93 -2.48 -6.79
N ARG A 173 17.69 -2.00 -6.94
CA ARG A 173 17.26 -0.72 -6.37
C ARG A 173 16.71 -0.99 -4.96
N VAL A 174 17.28 -0.33 -3.95
CA VAL A 174 16.88 -0.49 -2.55
C VAL A 174 16.15 0.75 -2.04
N LEU A 175 15.11 0.54 -1.25
CA LEU A 175 14.38 1.58 -0.52
C LEU A 175 14.24 1.15 0.94
N VAL A 176 14.78 1.95 1.86
CA VAL A 176 14.69 1.68 3.31
C VAL A 176 13.63 2.57 3.93
N VAL A 177 12.68 1.95 4.65
CA VAL A 177 11.53 2.60 5.27
C VAL A 177 11.35 2.05 6.68
N SER A 178 11.00 2.90 7.64
CA SER A 178 10.43 2.44 8.92
C SER A 178 9.03 2.99 9.15
N TYR A 179 8.34 2.39 10.11
CA TYR A 179 7.09 2.89 10.64
C TYR A 179 7.13 2.93 12.17
N ASP A 180 7.01 4.14 12.72
CA ASP A 180 6.79 4.39 14.14
C ASP A 180 5.70 5.46 14.28
N ARG A 181 4.44 5.00 14.41
CA ARG A 181 3.18 5.81 14.37
C ARG A 181 2.96 6.60 13.06
N SER A 182 4.01 6.87 12.29
CA SER A 182 4.02 7.45 10.95
C SER A 182 5.09 6.76 10.09
N LEU A 183 4.95 6.85 8.77
CA LEU A 183 5.91 6.31 7.81
C LEU A 183 7.16 7.20 7.76
N HIS A 184 8.35 6.60 7.63
CA HIS A 184 9.62 7.30 7.44
C HIS A 184 10.44 6.64 6.33
N ALA A 185 10.43 7.22 5.13
CA ALA A 185 11.38 6.88 4.08
C ALA A 185 12.77 7.42 4.44
N LEU A 186 13.73 6.53 4.67
CA LEU A 186 15.10 6.86 5.07
C LEU A 186 16.07 6.95 3.89
N THR A 187 15.71 6.38 2.75
CA THR A 187 16.39 6.59 1.46
C THR A 187 15.36 6.96 0.38
N PRO A 188 15.77 7.64 -0.71
CA PRO A 188 15.09 7.48 -2.00
C PRO A 188 15.31 6.05 -2.53
N LEU A 189 14.59 5.66 -3.59
CA LEU A 189 14.79 4.36 -4.26
C LEU A 189 16.13 4.35 -5.03
N THR A 190 17.19 3.84 -4.39
CA THR A 190 18.60 4.10 -4.73
C THR A 190 19.37 2.85 -5.17
N ARG A 191 20.51 3.05 -5.85
CA ARG A 191 21.57 2.04 -6.11
C ARG A 191 22.88 2.38 -5.40
N ASP A 192 22.85 3.30 -4.44
CA ASP A 192 24.03 3.71 -3.67
C ASP A 192 24.12 2.90 -2.36
N PRO A 193 25.13 2.03 -2.20
CA PRO A 193 25.30 1.25 -0.98
C PRO A 193 25.61 2.12 0.24
N ALA A 194 26.21 3.31 0.08
CA ALA A 194 26.50 4.22 1.18
C ALA A 194 25.22 4.84 1.76
N LEU A 195 24.25 5.21 0.91
CA LEU A 195 22.94 5.68 1.37
C LEU A 195 22.16 4.58 2.10
N VAL A 196 22.21 3.33 1.60
CA VAL A 196 21.57 2.19 2.27
C VAL A 196 22.24 1.90 3.62
N ALA A 197 23.57 1.85 3.67
CA ALA A 197 24.32 1.65 4.91
C ALA A 197 24.04 2.74 5.95
N ALA A 198 23.98 4.01 5.53
CA ALA A 198 23.63 5.14 6.40
C ALA A 198 22.20 5.03 6.96
N ALA A 199 21.22 4.63 6.14
CA ALA A 199 19.85 4.40 6.59
C ALA A 199 19.75 3.21 7.56
N MET A 200 20.45 2.11 7.28
CA MET A 200 20.52 0.95 8.17
C MET A 200 21.18 1.30 9.51
N ALA A 201 22.22 2.14 9.53
CA ALA A 201 22.84 2.66 10.75
C ALA A 201 21.91 3.61 11.53
N ALA A 202 21.17 4.50 10.85
CA ALA A 202 20.14 5.33 11.48
C ALA A 202 19.07 4.46 12.15
N LEU A 203 18.63 3.38 11.48
CA LEU A 203 17.78 2.33 12.04
C LEU A 203 18.42 1.55 13.20
N GLN A 204 19.67 1.74 13.62
CA GLN A 204 20.17 1.12 14.85
C GLN A 204 20.03 2.00 16.09
N HIS A 205 19.79 3.30 15.92
CA HIS A 205 19.92 4.29 16.99
C HIS A 205 18.61 4.99 17.40
N THR A 206 17.52 4.86 16.64
CA THR A 206 16.17 5.28 17.07
C THR A 206 15.62 4.39 18.20
N THR A 207 14.86 4.95 19.13
CA THR A 207 14.04 4.18 20.09
C THR A 207 12.90 3.46 19.38
N THR A 208 12.52 2.27 19.86
CA THR A 208 11.32 1.53 19.41
C THR A 208 10.15 1.75 20.38
N GLU A 209 8.94 2.03 19.88
CA GLU A 209 7.73 2.01 20.71
C GLU A 209 7.44 0.60 21.25
N GLY A 210 7.76 -0.46 20.51
CA GLY A 210 7.51 -1.85 20.92
C GLY A 210 8.13 -2.23 22.28
N SER A 211 9.27 -1.62 22.62
CA SER A 211 9.90 -1.78 23.93
C SER A 211 9.10 -1.12 25.08
N MET A 212 8.51 0.06 24.83
CA MET A 212 7.64 0.75 25.81
C MET A 212 6.30 0.02 26.00
N LEU A 213 5.69 -0.43 24.90
CA LEU A 213 4.45 -1.21 24.93
C LEU A 213 4.65 -2.57 25.62
N GLY A 214 5.81 -3.20 25.45
CA GLY A 214 6.21 -4.41 26.18
C GLY A 214 6.26 -4.21 27.71
N LEU A 215 6.81 -3.10 28.18
CA LEU A 215 6.84 -2.77 29.62
C LEU A 215 5.43 -2.52 30.19
N GLN A 216 4.55 -1.85 29.45
CA GLN A 216 3.15 -1.67 29.84
C GLN A 216 2.42 -3.02 29.95
N LYS A 217 2.59 -3.90 28.96
CA LYS A 217 2.04 -5.27 28.98
C LYS A 217 2.54 -6.05 30.20
N GLN A 218 3.84 -5.98 30.50
CA GLN A 218 4.43 -6.67 31.66
C GLN A 218 3.90 -6.13 32.99
N LYS A 219 3.63 -4.81 33.11
CA LYS A 219 2.95 -4.24 34.27
C LYS A 219 1.55 -4.87 34.45
N LEU A 220 0.73 -4.90 33.39
CA LEU A 220 -0.63 -5.46 33.46
C LEU A 220 -0.62 -6.92 33.92
N LEU A 221 0.26 -7.75 33.33
CA LEU A 221 0.43 -9.15 33.73
C LEU A 221 0.85 -9.29 35.21
N ARG A 222 1.80 -8.46 35.68
CA ARG A 222 2.21 -8.45 37.09
C ARG A 222 1.06 -8.02 38.02
N ASP A 223 0.26 -7.04 37.61
CA ASP A 223 -0.87 -6.55 38.39
C ASP A 223 -2.04 -7.55 38.44
N MET A 224 -2.30 -8.31 37.38
CA MET A 224 -3.22 -9.47 37.40
C MET A 224 -2.73 -10.59 38.32
N GLY A 225 -1.42 -10.81 38.38
CA GLY A 225 -0.83 -11.86 39.21
C GLY A 225 -0.88 -11.59 40.72
N ARG A 226 -1.10 -10.34 41.15
CA ARG A 226 -1.13 -9.97 42.57
C ARG A 226 -2.36 -10.55 43.30
N PRO A 227 -2.22 -10.96 44.58
CA PRO A 227 -3.38 -11.34 45.39
C PRO A 227 -4.33 -10.15 45.58
N ILE A 228 -5.64 -10.35 45.34
CA ILE A 228 -6.65 -9.30 45.57
C ILE A 228 -7.09 -9.35 47.04
N ALA A 229 -6.87 -8.25 47.77
CA ALA A 229 -7.39 -8.10 49.12
C ALA A 229 -8.93 -7.99 49.09
N GLY A 230 -9.63 -8.73 49.97
CA GLY A 230 -11.09 -8.77 49.98
C GLY A 230 -11.70 -9.63 48.86
N GLU A 231 -11.01 -10.69 48.44
CA GLU A 231 -11.46 -11.63 47.41
C GLU A 231 -12.85 -12.20 47.74
N GLY A 232 -13.87 -11.79 46.97
CA GLY A 232 -15.27 -12.19 47.17
C GLY A 232 -16.18 -11.11 47.79
N GLY A 233 -15.71 -9.89 47.99
CA GLY A 233 -16.53 -8.72 48.33
C GLY A 233 -16.28 -7.51 47.42
N ASP A 234 -17.10 -6.46 47.58
CA ASP A 234 -17.17 -5.29 46.68
C ASP A 234 -15.80 -4.67 46.31
N ALA A 235 -14.87 -4.59 47.26
CA ALA A 235 -13.53 -4.05 47.02
C ALA A 235 -12.71 -4.91 46.04
N GLY A 236 -12.85 -6.24 46.11
CA GLY A 236 -12.23 -7.17 45.18
C GLY A 236 -12.89 -7.12 43.80
N ASP A 237 -14.20 -6.95 43.74
CA ASP A 237 -14.94 -6.80 42.48
C ASP A 237 -14.56 -5.50 41.75
N LEU A 238 -14.47 -4.37 42.48
CA LEU A 238 -13.99 -3.09 41.93
C LEU A 238 -12.54 -3.18 41.41
N MET A 239 -11.65 -3.93 42.09
CA MET A 239 -10.29 -4.14 41.63
C MET A 239 -10.24 -4.95 40.32
N ARG A 240 -11.04 -6.01 40.21
CA ARG A 240 -11.17 -6.80 38.96
C ARG A 240 -11.69 -5.94 37.81
N GLU A 241 -12.73 -5.15 38.04
CA GLU A 241 -13.25 -4.21 37.04
C GLU A 241 -12.20 -3.18 36.60
N SER A 242 -11.36 -2.67 37.52
CA SER A 242 -10.25 -1.78 37.15
C SER A 242 -9.23 -2.46 36.24
N LEU A 243 -8.79 -3.68 36.61
CA LEU A 243 -7.84 -4.47 35.81
C LEU A 243 -8.39 -4.81 34.41
N LEU A 244 -9.69 -5.11 34.30
CA LEU A 244 -10.33 -5.34 33.00
C LEU A 244 -10.33 -4.06 32.15
N ARG A 245 -10.72 -2.92 32.71
CA ARG A 245 -10.72 -1.63 32.00
C ARG A 245 -9.30 -1.20 31.58
N GLU A 246 -8.28 -1.41 32.42
CA GLU A 246 -6.88 -1.19 32.04
C GLU A 246 -6.45 -2.08 30.87
N THR A 247 -6.88 -3.34 30.87
CA THR A 247 -6.61 -4.29 29.77
C THR A 247 -7.33 -3.91 28.47
N GLU A 248 -8.60 -3.48 28.56
CA GLU A 248 -9.37 -2.99 27.42
C GLU A 248 -8.76 -1.71 26.82
N MET A 249 -8.41 -0.71 27.65
CA MET A 249 -7.75 0.52 27.18
C MET A 249 -6.42 0.21 26.47
N PHE A 250 -5.61 -0.72 27.01
CA PHE A 250 -4.38 -1.15 26.36
C PHE A 250 -4.66 -1.87 25.02
N ALA A 251 -5.64 -2.78 24.98
CA ALA A 251 -6.03 -3.48 23.75
C ALA A 251 -6.62 -2.52 22.68
N GLU A 252 -7.38 -1.50 23.07
CA GLU A 252 -7.88 -0.46 22.17
C GLU A 252 -6.75 0.38 21.56
N GLU A 253 -5.75 0.77 22.36
CA GLU A 253 -4.57 1.48 21.86
C GLU A 253 -3.72 0.60 20.94
N GLN A 254 -3.45 -0.66 21.31
CA GLN A 254 -2.76 -1.62 20.44
C GLN A 254 -3.51 -1.84 19.12
N LEU A 255 -4.84 -1.94 19.16
CA LEU A 255 -5.69 -2.10 17.98
C LEU A 255 -5.64 -0.85 17.09
N ARG A 256 -5.67 0.34 17.68
CA ARG A 256 -5.60 1.63 16.96
C ARG A 256 -4.24 1.79 16.28
N LEU A 257 -3.15 1.56 17.00
CA LEU A 257 -1.78 1.65 16.49
C LEU A 257 -1.54 0.65 15.34
N ASN A 258 -1.90 -0.63 15.54
CA ASN A 258 -1.70 -1.64 14.50
C ASN A 258 -2.62 -1.45 13.29
N LYS A 259 -3.84 -0.92 13.44
CA LYS A 259 -4.65 -0.47 12.28
C LYS A 259 -3.95 0.64 11.51
N SER A 260 -3.40 1.64 12.19
CA SER A 260 -2.65 2.73 11.54
C SER A 260 -1.40 2.24 10.79
N LEU A 261 -0.67 1.26 11.36
CA LEU A 261 0.43 0.57 10.69
C LEU A 261 -0.05 -0.14 9.41
N LEU A 262 -1.07 -1.00 9.50
CA LEU A 262 -1.55 -1.79 8.37
C LEU A 262 -2.12 -0.92 7.24
N GLU A 263 -2.85 0.15 7.57
CA GLU A 263 -3.28 1.12 6.57
C GLU A 263 -2.10 1.86 5.90
N SER A 264 -1.07 2.21 6.67
CA SER A 264 0.10 2.92 6.14
C SER A 264 0.98 2.02 5.27
N LEU A 265 1.17 0.77 5.70
CA LEU A 265 1.83 -0.29 4.92
C LEU A 265 1.06 -0.57 3.61
N GLY A 266 -0.28 -0.65 3.66
CA GLY A 266 -1.13 -0.81 2.48
C GLY A 266 -0.97 0.33 1.47
N ARG A 267 -1.08 1.60 1.92
CA ARG A 267 -0.87 2.79 1.06
C ARG A 267 0.54 2.84 0.48
N PHE A 268 1.55 2.48 1.27
CA PHE A 268 2.93 2.42 0.83
C PHE A 268 3.14 1.31 -0.22
N VAL A 269 2.55 0.14 -0.04
CA VAL A 269 2.56 -0.93 -1.04
C VAL A 269 1.86 -0.50 -2.34
N ASP A 270 0.73 0.21 -2.24
CA ASP A 270 0.04 0.76 -3.41
C ASP A 270 0.91 1.75 -4.20
N SER A 271 1.77 2.55 -3.55
CA SER A 271 2.68 3.49 -4.23
C SER A 271 3.81 2.80 -5.02
N LEU A 272 4.07 1.51 -4.76
CA LEU A 272 5.03 0.70 -5.53
C LEU A 272 4.41 0.08 -6.79
N ALA A 273 3.09 0.09 -6.94
CA ALA A 273 2.37 -0.64 -8.00
C ALA A 273 2.80 -0.26 -9.42
N GLY A 274 3.05 1.04 -9.65
CA GLY A 274 3.48 1.56 -10.95
C GLY A 274 4.97 1.36 -11.27
N LEU A 275 5.77 0.77 -10.37
CA LEU A 275 7.18 0.50 -10.63
C LEU A 275 7.34 -0.77 -11.49
N PRO A 276 8.18 -0.76 -12.54
CA PRO A 276 8.46 -1.93 -13.36
C PRO A 276 9.23 -3.01 -12.59
N GLY A 277 9.13 -4.25 -13.09
CA GLY A 277 9.92 -5.40 -12.61
C GLY A 277 9.51 -5.95 -11.23
N ARG A 278 10.36 -6.86 -10.73
CA ARG A 278 10.11 -7.66 -9.52
C ARG A 278 10.27 -6.80 -8.26
N LYS A 279 9.29 -6.84 -7.36
CA LYS A 279 9.25 -6.05 -6.13
C LYS A 279 9.20 -6.97 -4.90
N ALA A 280 10.29 -7.04 -4.15
CA ALA A 280 10.37 -7.78 -2.90
C ALA A 280 10.32 -6.81 -1.72
N LEU A 281 9.43 -7.05 -0.75
CA LEU A 281 9.35 -6.29 0.49
C LEU A 281 9.80 -7.17 1.65
N LEU A 282 10.98 -6.86 2.19
CA LEU A 282 11.53 -7.47 3.40
C LEU A 282 10.85 -6.80 4.61
N PHE A 283 9.85 -7.46 5.19
CA PHE A 283 9.08 -6.96 6.33
C PHE A 283 9.74 -7.42 7.63
N LEU A 284 10.49 -6.52 8.25
CA LEU A 284 11.20 -6.75 9.52
C LEU A 284 10.29 -6.34 10.68
N SER A 285 9.81 -7.32 11.45
CA SER A 285 8.87 -7.10 12.57
C SER A 285 8.98 -8.24 13.59
N ASP A 286 8.56 -7.99 14.83
CA ASP A 286 8.28 -9.07 15.80
C ASP A 286 6.89 -9.71 15.54
N GLY A 287 6.14 -9.17 14.56
CA GLY A 287 4.84 -9.61 14.07
C GLY A 287 3.66 -8.83 14.67
N VAL A 288 2.65 -8.56 13.84
CA VAL A 288 1.38 -7.93 14.25
C VAL A 288 0.45 -9.02 14.78
N GLN A 289 -0.15 -8.84 15.96
CA GLN A 289 -1.10 -9.80 16.52
C GLN A 289 -2.38 -9.88 15.67
N SER A 290 -2.74 -11.06 15.15
CA SER A 290 -4.01 -11.29 14.44
C SER A 290 -5.24 -11.06 15.33
N ARG A 291 -5.07 -11.34 16.63
CA ARG A 291 -5.99 -11.04 17.73
C ARG A 291 -5.19 -10.27 18.79
N VAL A 292 -5.48 -8.98 18.91
CA VAL A 292 -4.76 -8.06 19.80
C VAL A 292 -5.04 -8.43 21.26
N CYS A 293 -3.98 -8.60 22.05
CA CYS A 293 -4.03 -8.87 23.49
C CYS A 293 -4.84 -10.11 23.92
N ASP A 294 -5.02 -11.13 23.05
CA ASP A 294 -5.74 -12.38 23.38
C ASP A 294 -5.11 -13.06 24.61
N GLU A 295 -3.79 -13.04 24.73
CA GLU A 295 -3.05 -13.53 25.89
C GLU A 295 -3.41 -12.80 27.20
N LEU A 296 -3.66 -11.49 27.17
CA LEU A 296 -4.04 -10.73 28.37
C LEU A 296 -5.47 -11.04 28.81
N PHE A 297 -6.41 -11.12 27.86
CA PHE A 297 -7.79 -11.46 28.17
C PHE A 297 -7.94 -12.90 28.68
N ARG A 298 -7.13 -13.83 28.15
CA ARG A 298 -7.08 -15.22 28.64
C ARG A 298 -6.49 -15.31 30.04
N GLU A 299 -5.42 -14.58 30.33
CA GLU A 299 -4.83 -14.56 31.67
C GLU A 299 -5.79 -13.94 32.69
N TYR A 300 -6.44 -12.82 32.34
CA TYR A 300 -7.51 -12.23 33.14
C TYR A 300 -8.64 -13.24 33.42
N GLN A 301 -9.11 -13.97 32.39
CA GLN A 301 -10.17 -14.98 32.56
C GLN A 301 -9.71 -16.18 33.41
N ALA A 302 -8.47 -16.64 33.24
CA ALA A 302 -7.89 -17.72 34.04
C ALA A 302 -7.78 -17.34 35.53
N ARG A 303 -7.46 -16.07 35.81
CA ARG A 303 -7.36 -15.53 37.17
C ARG A 303 -8.72 -15.22 37.80
N PHE A 304 -9.69 -14.75 37.01
CA PHE A 304 -11.00 -14.27 37.47
C PHE A 304 -12.16 -14.98 36.74
N PRO A 305 -12.42 -16.28 37.02
CA PRO A 305 -13.44 -17.05 36.33
C PRO A 305 -14.86 -16.60 36.70
N GLY A 306 -15.55 -15.89 35.79
CA GLY A 306 -16.97 -15.56 35.92
C GLY A 306 -17.49 -14.58 34.87
N LYS A 307 -18.77 -14.77 34.48
CA LYS A 307 -19.55 -14.00 33.48
C LYS A 307 -19.00 -14.03 32.03
N SER A 308 -19.91 -14.29 31.08
CA SER A 308 -19.59 -14.85 29.76
C SER A 308 -19.41 -13.83 28.63
N GLU A 309 -18.52 -12.84 28.79
CA GLU A 309 -18.27 -11.82 27.73
C GLU A 309 -17.07 -12.12 26.82
N PHE A 310 -16.17 -13.01 27.23
CA PHE A 310 -14.88 -13.29 26.58
C PHE A 310 -14.94 -13.56 25.06
N ILE A 311 -15.96 -14.27 24.57
CA ILE A 311 -16.13 -14.57 23.12
C ILE A 311 -16.41 -13.29 22.31
N GLY A 312 -17.16 -12.34 22.87
CA GLY A 312 -17.41 -11.03 22.24
C GLY A 312 -16.14 -10.18 22.19
N THR A 313 -15.35 -10.23 23.27
CA THR A 313 -14.04 -9.55 23.37
C THR A 313 -13.06 -10.04 22.30
N MET A 314 -12.90 -11.36 22.12
CA MET A 314 -12.00 -11.93 21.09
C MET A 314 -12.33 -11.44 19.67
N SER A 315 -13.61 -11.23 19.37
CA SER A 315 -14.04 -10.76 18.03
C SER A 315 -13.82 -9.26 17.83
N ARG A 316 -13.92 -8.46 18.91
CA ARG A 316 -13.74 -7.00 18.90
C ARG A 316 -12.30 -6.58 18.51
N TYR A 317 -11.32 -7.36 18.95
CA TYR A 317 -9.89 -7.04 18.82
C TYR A 317 -9.19 -7.81 17.68
N SER A 318 -9.93 -8.29 16.67
CA SER A 318 -9.37 -8.94 15.49
C SER A 318 -8.82 -7.95 14.45
N LEU A 319 -7.66 -8.28 13.87
CA LEU A 319 -7.04 -7.60 12.74
C LEU A 319 -7.03 -8.43 11.46
N SER A 320 -7.63 -9.64 11.44
CA SER A 320 -7.54 -10.60 10.33
C SER A 320 -7.96 -10.01 8.97
N LEU A 321 -9.01 -9.18 8.92
CA LEU A 321 -9.45 -8.50 7.69
C LEU A 321 -8.47 -7.42 7.21
N ALA A 322 -7.85 -6.68 8.14
CA ALA A 322 -6.86 -5.66 7.80
C ALA A 322 -5.55 -6.30 7.27
N LEU A 323 -5.14 -7.42 7.87
CA LEU A 323 -4.02 -8.23 7.39
C LEU A 323 -4.27 -8.77 5.97
N GLN A 324 -5.47 -9.33 5.72
CA GLN A 324 -5.86 -9.80 4.38
C GLN A 324 -5.91 -8.67 3.34
N GLU A 325 -6.34 -7.48 3.72
CA GLU A 325 -6.40 -6.31 2.83
C GLU A 325 -5.00 -5.82 2.41
N VAL A 326 -4.01 -5.84 3.32
CA VAL A 326 -2.60 -5.55 2.98
C VAL A 326 -2.08 -6.59 1.98
N THR A 327 -2.34 -7.89 2.20
CA THR A 327 -1.98 -8.96 1.26
C THR A 327 -2.62 -8.77 -0.12
N ARG A 328 -3.90 -8.38 -0.17
CA ARG A 328 -4.62 -8.10 -1.43
C ARG A 328 -4.01 -6.91 -2.18
N ARG A 329 -3.62 -5.84 -1.48
CA ARG A 329 -2.92 -4.68 -2.06
C ARG A 329 -1.54 -5.03 -2.59
N ALA A 330 -0.79 -5.86 -1.85
CA ALA A 330 0.50 -6.38 -2.28
C ALA A 330 0.38 -7.17 -3.59
N ASN A 331 -0.57 -8.09 -3.64
CA ASN A 331 -0.89 -8.88 -4.84
C ASN A 331 -1.31 -8.02 -6.04
N ALA A 332 -2.17 -7.02 -5.81
CA ALA A 332 -2.60 -6.04 -6.82
C ALA A 332 -1.48 -5.10 -7.30
N SER A 333 -0.44 -4.91 -6.49
CA SER A 333 0.70 -4.04 -6.75
C SER A 333 1.94 -4.81 -7.21
N GLY A 334 1.85 -6.13 -7.34
CA GLY A 334 2.97 -7.01 -7.71
C GLY A 334 4.12 -6.99 -6.70
N VAL A 335 3.81 -6.90 -5.40
CA VAL A 335 4.77 -6.88 -4.30
C VAL A 335 4.73 -8.20 -3.53
N THR A 336 5.88 -8.88 -3.46
CA THR A 336 6.05 -10.15 -2.75
C THR A 336 6.64 -9.90 -1.37
N PHE A 337 5.95 -10.33 -0.30
CA PHE A 337 6.38 -10.15 1.08
C PHE A 337 7.31 -11.27 1.52
N TYR A 338 8.47 -10.88 2.07
CA TYR A 338 9.39 -11.77 2.77
C TYR A 338 9.46 -11.32 4.23
N THR A 339 8.88 -12.09 5.13
CA THR A 339 8.70 -11.67 6.54
C THR A 339 9.86 -12.17 7.38
N ILE A 340 10.49 -11.27 8.15
CA ILE A 340 11.66 -11.55 8.99
C ILE A 340 11.25 -11.34 10.44
N ASN A 341 11.10 -12.43 11.19
CA ASN A 341 10.82 -12.37 12.62
C ASN A 341 12.09 -11.98 13.38
N ALA A 342 12.08 -10.82 14.04
CA ALA A 342 13.21 -10.33 14.82
C ALA A 342 13.16 -10.72 16.31
N ARG A 343 12.05 -11.29 16.79
CA ARG A 343 11.81 -11.57 18.21
C ARG A 343 12.92 -12.47 18.76
N PRO A 344 13.50 -12.17 19.94
CA PRO A 344 14.43 -13.08 20.59
C PRO A 344 13.74 -14.41 20.91
N GLU A 345 14.46 -15.51 20.69
CA GLU A 345 14.00 -16.87 20.99
C GLU A 345 13.69 -17.02 22.50
N MET A 346 12.61 -17.74 22.83
CA MET A 346 12.17 -17.88 24.23
C MET A 346 13.25 -18.51 25.12
N GLY A 347 13.33 -18.03 26.38
CA GLY A 347 14.31 -18.51 27.37
C GLY A 347 15.47 -17.55 27.68
N ALA A 348 15.55 -16.38 27.03
CA ALA A 348 16.66 -15.43 27.20
C ALA A 348 16.55 -14.49 28.43
N GLY A 349 15.52 -14.63 29.28
CA GLY A 349 15.28 -13.75 30.43
C GLY A 349 14.96 -14.51 31.71
N GLN A 350 15.95 -14.68 32.59
CA GLN A 350 15.70 -15.04 33.98
C GLN A 350 15.31 -13.76 34.73
N GLY A 351 14.00 -13.54 34.90
CA GLY A 351 13.49 -12.56 35.86
C GLY A 351 13.81 -12.98 37.29
N THR A 352 13.83 -12.02 38.22
CA THR A 352 13.94 -12.35 39.65
C THR A 352 12.63 -12.99 40.14
N ALA A 353 12.63 -13.62 41.32
CA ALA A 353 11.39 -14.16 41.90
C ALA A 353 10.32 -13.07 42.17
N GLU A 354 10.71 -11.81 42.27
CA GLU A 354 9.82 -10.64 42.41
C GLU A 354 9.22 -10.19 41.06
N ASP A 355 9.79 -10.63 39.94
CA ASP A 355 9.34 -10.39 38.57
C ASP A 355 8.49 -11.53 37.99
N ALA A 356 8.23 -12.59 38.77
CA ALA A 356 7.53 -13.78 38.31
C ALA A 356 6.08 -13.46 37.90
N VAL A 357 5.83 -13.47 36.60
CA VAL A 357 4.48 -13.42 36.02
C VAL A 357 3.87 -14.83 36.07
N PRO A 358 2.66 -15.00 36.67
CA PRO A 358 1.95 -16.27 36.59
C PRO A 358 1.69 -16.69 35.13
N ASN A 359 1.79 -17.98 34.84
CA ASN A 359 1.40 -18.56 33.54
C ASN A 359 2.13 -17.96 32.30
N GLN A 360 3.30 -17.33 32.50
CA GLN A 360 4.07 -16.62 31.47
C GLN A 360 4.31 -17.43 30.19
N GLU A 361 4.58 -18.73 30.28
CA GLU A 361 4.81 -19.60 29.12
C GLU A 361 3.57 -19.71 28.21
N ALA A 362 2.37 -19.79 28.78
CA ALA A 362 1.13 -19.82 28.01
C ALA A 362 0.86 -18.46 27.36
N VAL A 363 1.06 -17.37 28.10
CA VAL A 363 0.93 -15.98 27.62
C VAL A 363 1.85 -15.73 26.42
N ASP A 364 3.14 -16.06 26.54
CA ASP A 364 4.10 -15.90 25.44
C ASP A 364 3.78 -16.79 24.24
N THR A 365 3.29 -18.01 24.47
CA THR A 365 2.88 -18.94 23.40
C THR A 365 1.67 -18.41 22.63
N ILE A 366 0.65 -17.91 23.31
CA ILE A 366 -0.56 -17.33 22.68
C ILE A 366 -0.19 -16.09 21.86
N GLU A 367 0.62 -15.19 22.41
CA GLU A 367 1.12 -14.02 21.68
C GLU A 367 1.94 -14.44 20.47
N ALA A 368 2.89 -15.38 20.63
CA ALA A 368 3.74 -15.84 19.56
C ALA A 368 2.91 -16.41 18.40
N MET A 369 1.91 -17.26 18.67
CA MET A 369 1.00 -17.78 17.65
C MET A 369 0.21 -16.67 16.92
N SER A 370 -0.33 -15.70 17.68
CA SER A 370 -1.10 -14.56 17.12
C SER A 370 -0.24 -13.68 16.19
N ARG A 371 1.04 -13.48 16.52
CA ARG A 371 2.01 -12.74 15.70
C ARG A 371 2.53 -13.56 14.52
N ASP A 372 2.71 -14.87 14.69
CA ASP A 372 3.19 -15.76 13.62
C ASP A 372 2.15 -15.92 12.50
N GLU A 373 0.86 -15.87 12.83
CA GLU A 373 -0.27 -15.90 11.89
C GLU A 373 -0.19 -14.74 10.87
N SER A 374 0.14 -13.51 11.29
CA SER A 374 0.29 -12.38 10.35
C SER A 374 1.54 -12.49 9.48
N MET A 375 2.68 -12.86 10.08
CA MET A 375 3.95 -13.03 9.37
C MET A 375 3.88 -14.16 8.34
N THR A 376 3.16 -15.24 8.65
CA THR A 376 2.86 -16.33 7.72
C THR A 376 1.86 -15.88 6.65
N GLY A 377 0.80 -15.16 7.03
CA GLY A 377 -0.24 -14.69 6.10
C GLY A 377 0.27 -13.76 5.01
N PHE A 378 1.16 -12.82 5.34
CA PHE A 378 1.79 -11.94 4.34
C PHE A 378 2.68 -12.72 3.36
N ALA A 379 3.56 -13.58 3.88
CA ALA A 379 4.48 -14.36 3.05
C ALA A 379 3.73 -15.34 2.15
N ALA A 380 2.87 -16.19 2.73
CA ALA A 380 2.11 -17.19 1.97
C ALA A 380 1.16 -16.54 0.96
N GLY A 381 0.41 -15.52 1.37
CA GLY A 381 -0.62 -14.89 0.54
C GLY A 381 -0.07 -14.15 -0.69
N THR A 382 1.20 -13.73 -0.64
CA THR A 382 1.93 -13.10 -1.75
C THR A 382 2.89 -14.03 -2.49
N GLY A 383 3.05 -15.28 -2.01
CA GLY A 383 3.96 -16.26 -2.61
C GLY A 383 5.44 -16.07 -2.22
N GLY A 384 5.75 -15.32 -1.17
CA GLY A 384 7.10 -15.17 -0.61
C GLY A 384 7.44 -16.18 0.49
N LEU A 385 8.50 -15.89 1.27
CA LEU A 385 9.02 -16.76 2.33
C LEU A 385 8.96 -16.08 3.72
N ARG A 386 8.65 -16.87 4.74
CA ARG A 386 8.72 -16.48 6.15
C ARG A 386 10.03 -16.97 6.78
N LEU A 387 10.80 -16.06 7.35
CA LEU A 387 12.05 -16.34 8.04
C LEU A 387 11.83 -16.29 9.56
N ALA A 388 11.81 -17.46 10.18
CA ALA A 388 11.35 -17.64 11.56
C ALA A 388 12.39 -17.32 12.65
N ASN A 389 13.69 -17.21 12.33
CA ASN A 389 14.74 -17.03 13.34
C ASN A 389 15.95 -16.24 12.80
N THR A 390 16.44 -15.28 13.60
CA THR A 390 17.60 -14.45 13.28
C THR A 390 18.95 -15.18 13.32
N ARG A 391 19.07 -16.35 13.97
CA ARG A 391 20.35 -17.08 14.07
C ARG A 391 20.90 -17.53 12.71
N ALA A 392 20.03 -18.02 11.82
CA ALA A 392 20.36 -18.45 10.47
C ALA A 392 20.01 -17.40 9.40
N LEU A 393 19.92 -16.12 9.78
CA LEU A 393 19.41 -15.06 8.90
C LEU A 393 20.25 -14.89 7.63
N SER A 394 21.57 -15.11 7.70
CA SER A 394 22.46 -15.01 6.53
C SER A 394 22.10 -16.02 5.43
N ASP A 395 21.93 -17.30 5.78
CA ASP A 395 21.52 -18.35 4.84
C ASP A 395 20.09 -18.14 4.35
N ALA A 396 19.22 -17.67 5.24
CA ALA A 396 17.83 -17.37 4.94
C ALA A 396 17.67 -16.17 3.96
N LEU A 397 18.50 -15.14 4.10
CA LEU A 397 18.57 -14.02 3.15
C LEU A 397 19.16 -14.46 1.79
N GLN A 398 20.13 -15.37 1.77
CA GLN A 398 20.60 -15.98 0.51
C GLN A 398 19.47 -16.76 -0.19
N ARG A 399 18.64 -17.51 0.56
CA ARG A 399 17.44 -18.16 0.02
C ARG A 399 16.48 -17.15 -0.61
N ILE A 400 16.26 -15.98 -0.03
CA ILE A 400 15.44 -14.91 -0.64
C ILE A 400 16.01 -14.46 -1.99
N THR A 401 17.34 -14.30 -2.10
CA THR A 401 17.95 -13.99 -3.42
C THR A 401 17.69 -15.11 -4.42
N ALA A 402 17.94 -16.36 -4.02
CA ALA A 402 17.76 -17.52 -4.89
C ALA A 402 16.29 -17.71 -5.31
N ASP A 403 15.33 -17.36 -4.44
CA ASP A 403 13.90 -17.35 -4.75
C ASP A 403 13.58 -16.29 -5.82
N ILE A 404 13.98 -15.03 -5.58
CA ILE A 404 13.67 -13.92 -6.49
C ILE A 404 14.38 -14.06 -7.85
N GLU A 405 15.62 -14.58 -7.89
CA GLU A 405 16.30 -14.89 -9.16
C GLU A 405 15.77 -16.18 -9.82
N GLY A 406 15.30 -17.13 -9.01
CA GLY A 406 14.81 -18.46 -9.39
C GLY A 406 13.33 -18.52 -9.79
N ALA A 407 12.59 -17.41 -9.74
CA ALA A 407 11.17 -17.40 -10.07
C ALA A 407 10.90 -17.44 -11.58
N TYR A 408 9.99 -18.32 -11.98
CA TYR A 408 9.34 -18.33 -13.30
C TYR A 408 8.38 -17.16 -13.44
N LEU A 409 8.16 -16.71 -14.68
CA LEU A 409 7.05 -15.81 -15.02
C LEU A 409 6.07 -16.56 -15.93
N LEU A 410 4.86 -16.79 -15.44
CA LEU A 410 3.76 -17.38 -16.21
C LEU A 410 2.80 -16.27 -16.64
N GLY A 411 2.73 -15.97 -17.93
CA GLY A 411 1.78 -15.00 -18.48
C GLY A 411 0.55 -15.68 -19.07
N TYR A 412 -0.63 -15.13 -18.82
CA TYR A 412 -1.86 -15.50 -19.51
C TYR A 412 -2.68 -14.26 -19.86
N THR A 413 -3.63 -14.40 -20.79
CA THR A 413 -4.54 -13.33 -21.20
C THR A 413 -5.93 -13.60 -20.58
N PRO A 414 -6.35 -12.85 -19.54
CA PRO A 414 -7.68 -13.01 -18.95
C PRO A 414 -8.78 -12.57 -19.93
N SER A 415 -10.00 -13.06 -19.74
CA SER A 415 -11.17 -12.65 -20.53
C SER A 415 -11.79 -11.32 -20.07
N HIS A 416 -11.17 -10.64 -19.10
CA HIS A 416 -11.61 -9.37 -18.52
C HIS A 416 -10.45 -8.36 -18.49
N PHE A 417 -10.81 -7.08 -18.30
CA PHE A 417 -9.85 -5.99 -18.29
C PHE A 417 -10.29 -4.83 -17.40
N GLY A 418 -9.55 -4.61 -16.32
CA GLY A 418 -9.75 -3.50 -15.40
C GLY A 418 -11.15 -3.45 -14.81
N ASP A 419 -11.74 -4.61 -14.49
CA ASP A 419 -13.12 -4.70 -14.01
C ASP A 419 -13.28 -4.35 -12.50
N GLY A 420 -12.17 -4.07 -11.82
CA GLY A 420 -12.12 -3.71 -10.40
C GLY A 420 -12.34 -4.88 -9.44
N ARG A 421 -12.30 -6.12 -9.92
CA ARG A 421 -12.54 -7.32 -9.09
C ARG A 421 -11.26 -8.03 -8.71
N TYR A 422 -11.37 -8.85 -7.66
CA TYR A 422 -10.26 -9.67 -7.18
C TYR A 422 -10.43 -11.10 -7.68
N HIS A 423 -9.44 -11.58 -8.42
CA HIS A 423 -9.40 -12.91 -8.99
C HIS A 423 -8.44 -13.78 -8.20
N LYS A 424 -8.86 -14.99 -7.85
CA LYS A 424 -8.01 -15.96 -7.15
C LYS A 424 -7.12 -16.69 -8.14
N LEU A 425 -5.84 -16.79 -7.79
CA LEU A 425 -4.85 -17.55 -8.55
C LEU A 425 -4.47 -18.81 -7.79
N SER A 426 -4.24 -19.90 -8.52
CA SER A 426 -3.54 -21.07 -7.99
C SER A 426 -2.71 -21.72 -9.09
N VAL A 427 -1.47 -22.07 -8.76
CA VAL A 427 -0.58 -22.83 -9.65
C VAL A 427 -0.29 -24.18 -9.02
N ARG A 428 -0.20 -25.22 -9.86
CA ARG A 428 0.30 -26.55 -9.48
C ARG A 428 1.39 -26.96 -10.45
N SER A 429 2.33 -27.80 -10.00
CA SER A 429 3.21 -28.52 -10.91
C SER A 429 2.74 -29.97 -11.08
N THR A 430 2.92 -30.52 -12.27
CA THR A 430 2.71 -31.95 -12.55
C THR A 430 3.96 -32.79 -12.27
N ARG A 431 5.14 -32.16 -12.07
CA ARG A 431 6.40 -32.86 -11.77
C ARG A 431 6.37 -33.42 -10.34
N ALA A 432 6.56 -34.74 -10.23
CA ALA A 432 6.50 -35.43 -8.94
C ALA A 432 7.61 -34.95 -7.98
N GLY A 433 7.23 -34.62 -6.74
CA GLY A 433 8.17 -34.15 -5.71
C GLY A 433 8.50 -32.65 -5.75
N VAL A 434 7.95 -31.91 -6.71
CA VAL A 434 8.08 -30.44 -6.77
C VAL A 434 6.87 -29.77 -6.15
N SER A 435 7.14 -28.77 -5.31
CA SER A 435 6.16 -27.83 -4.76
C SER A 435 6.28 -26.48 -5.48
N VAL A 436 5.17 -25.76 -5.60
CA VAL A 436 5.15 -24.43 -6.21
C VAL A 436 4.45 -23.43 -5.29
N ARG A 437 4.93 -22.19 -5.29
CA ARG A 437 4.34 -21.03 -4.59
C ARG A 437 4.11 -19.91 -5.59
N CYS A 438 3.01 -19.19 -5.42
CA CYS A 438 2.66 -17.99 -6.16
C CYS A 438 1.76 -17.12 -5.27
N ARG A 439 1.51 -15.87 -5.66
CA ARG A 439 0.45 -15.06 -5.05
C ARG A 439 -0.92 -15.75 -5.15
N GLU A 440 -1.76 -15.60 -4.12
CA GLU A 440 -3.10 -16.21 -4.05
C GLU A 440 -4.15 -15.55 -4.96
N GLY A 441 -3.82 -14.45 -5.62
CA GLY A 441 -4.72 -13.71 -6.48
C GLY A 441 -4.16 -12.35 -6.88
N TYR A 442 -5.02 -11.48 -7.40
CA TYR A 442 -4.74 -10.07 -7.69
C TYR A 442 -6.04 -9.29 -7.86
N LEU A 443 -5.98 -7.97 -7.73
CA LEU A 443 -7.07 -7.06 -8.12
C LEU A 443 -6.83 -6.61 -9.58
N ASP A 444 -7.78 -6.82 -10.47
CA ASP A 444 -7.72 -6.25 -11.83
C ASP A 444 -8.10 -4.77 -11.80
N LYS A 445 -7.15 -3.96 -11.34
CA LYS A 445 -7.27 -2.50 -11.19
C LYS A 445 -7.79 -1.86 -12.47
N THR A 446 -8.77 -0.98 -12.35
CA THR A 446 -9.32 -0.18 -13.45
C THR A 446 -8.24 0.67 -14.14
N PRO A 447 -8.45 1.12 -15.39
CA PRO A 447 -7.52 2.04 -16.06
C PRO A 447 -7.27 3.35 -15.30
N ALA A 448 -8.16 3.74 -14.38
CA ALA A 448 -8.03 4.91 -13.52
C ALA A 448 -7.15 4.64 -12.29
N GLU A 449 -7.33 3.50 -11.62
CA GLU A 449 -6.47 3.08 -10.51
C GLU A 449 -5.03 2.89 -10.97
N ARG A 450 -4.81 2.23 -12.13
CA ARG A 450 -3.46 2.07 -12.73
C ARG A 450 -2.78 3.39 -13.09
N GLN A 451 -3.54 4.46 -13.34
CA GLN A 451 -2.98 5.80 -13.56
C GLN A 451 -2.60 6.46 -12.22
N GLY A 452 -3.40 6.28 -11.18
CA GLY A 452 -3.06 6.68 -9.80
C GLY A 452 -1.80 5.97 -9.29
N ASP A 453 -1.67 4.66 -9.56
CA ASP A 453 -0.48 3.85 -9.26
C ASP A 453 0.78 4.42 -9.92
N ARG A 454 0.70 4.82 -11.19
CA ARG A 454 1.84 5.43 -11.91
C ARG A 454 2.18 6.82 -11.38
N ALA A 455 1.16 7.62 -11.03
CA ALA A 455 1.38 8.90 -10.36
C ALA A 455 2.14 8.73 -9.04
N ALA A 456 1.71 7.78 -8.19
CA ALA A 456 2.36 7.48 -6.91
C ALA A 456 3.77 6.90 -7.10
N ALA A 457 3.95 5.96 -8.02
CA ALA A 457 5.25 5.34 -8.30
C ALA A 457 6.29 6.33 -8.83
N ALA A 458 5.87 7.37 -9.57
CA ALA A 458 6.77 8.41 -10.04
C ALA A 458 7.39 9.22 -8.89
N LEU A 459 6.66 9.41 -7.77
CA LEU A 459 7.19 10.05 -6.54
C LEU A 459 8.26 9.18 -5.86
N VAL A 460 8.15 7.85 -5.99
CA VAL A 460 9.12 6.89 -5.44
C VAL A 460 10.36 6.73 -6.34
N ALA A 461 10.17 6.70 -7.67
CA ALA A 461 11.23 6.40 -8.63
C ALA A 461 11.90 7.60 -9.29
N GLY A 462 11.31 8.81 -9.25
CA GLY A 462 11.77 9.98 -10.01
C GLY A 462 11.48 9.88 -11.52
N GLY A 463 10.35 9.26 -11.89
CA GLY A 463 10.01 8.91 -13.27
C GLY A 463 9.30 10.02 -14.06
N ASN A 464 9.86 10.40 -15.22
CA ASN A 464 9.43 11.56 -16.02
C ASN A 464 9.01 11.18 -17.47
N ALA A 465 8.37 10.03 -17.67
CA ALA A 465 7.93 9.60 -19.00
C ALA A 465 6.86 10.58 -19.53
N ASN A 466 7.22 11.42 -20.51
CA ASN A 466 6.41 12.57 -20.90
C ASN A 466 6.15 12.70 -22.42
N PRO A 467 5.55 11.69 -23.10
CA PRO A 467 5.29 11.70 -24.53
C PRO A 467 4.29 12.78 -25.00
N LEU A 468 3.37 13.25 -24.14
CA LEU A 468 2.48 14.37 -24.45
C LEU A 468 3.16 15.74 -24.32
N SER A 469 4.41 15.82 -23.84
CA SER A 469 5.10 17.07 -23.49
C SER A 469 4.28 17.95 -22.53
N ALA A 470 3.62 17.31 -21.55
CA ALA A 470 2.86 17.98 -20.51
C ALA A 470 3.80 18.76 -19.57
N THR A 471 3.36 19.90 -19.07
CA THR A 471 4.09 20.66 -18.04
C THR A 471 3.15 21.07 -16.91
N VAL A 472 3.71 21.29 -15.73
CA VAL A 472 2.99 21.70 -14.52
C VAL A 472 3.52 23.06 -14.09
N ALA A 473 2.62 23.98 -13.75
CA ALA A 473 2.94 25.23 -13.08
C ALA A 473 2.17 25.31 -11.76
N LEU A 474 2.86 25.80 -10.74
CA LEU A 474 2.27 26.12 -9.43
C LEU A 474 2.04 27.64 -9.37
N GLY A 475 0.87 28.04 -8.87
CA GLY A 475 0.57 29.43 -8.54
C GLY A 475 1.05 29.81 -7.14
N GLU A 476 1.00 31.10 -6.83
CA GLU A 476 1.29 31.60 -5.49
C GLU A 476 0.35 30.98 -4.43
N PRO A 477 0.82 30.69 -3.20
CA PRO A 477 -0.03 30.16 -2.14
C PRO A 477 -1.11 31.17 -1.69
N GLU A 478 -2.37 30.88 -1.99
CA GLU A 478 -3.51 31.66 -1.50
C GLU A 478 -3.97 31.18 -0.12
N LYS A 479 -4.27 32.12 0.78
CA LYS A 479 -4.82 31.80 2.11
C LYS A 479 -6.32 31.49 2.02
N GLN A 480 -6.67 30.22 1.78
CA GLN A 480 -8.04 29.76 1.98
C GLN A 480 -8.33 29.47 3.46
N GLY A 481 -9.20 30.27 4.07
CA GLY A 481 -9.64 30.05 5.44
C GLY A 481 -8.52 30.27 6.47
N ARG A 482 -8.59 29.54 7.58
CA ARG A 482 -7.87 29.92 8.82
C ARG A 482 -6.50 29.26 9.02
N ASN A 483 -6.10 28.22 8.27
CA ASN A 483 -4.78 27.58 8.53
C ASN A 483 -4.16 26.68 7.42
N THR A 484 -4.65 26.66 6.19
CA THR A 484 -4.10 25.78 5.13
C THR A 484 -3.84 26.58 3.85
N PRO A 485 -2.60 26.66 3.33
CA PRO A 485 -2.35 27.30 2.05
C PRO A 485 -2.98 26.48 0.90
N ALA A 486 -3.70 27.16 0.03
CA ALA A 486 -4.20 26.60 -1.22
C ALA A 486 -3.26 27.03 -2.35
N VAL A 487 -2.66 26.06 -3.04
CA VAL A 487 -1.80 26.31 -4.20
C VAL A 487 -2.59 25.96 -5.46
N GLY A 488 -2.67 26.90 -6.40
CA GLY A 488 -3.18 26.62 -7.74
C GLY A 488 -2.20 25.71 -8.48
N LEU A 489 -2.66 24.62 -9.07
CA LEU A 489 -1.85 23.78 -9.95
C LEU A 489 -2.46 23.80 -11.34
N THR A 490 -1.68 24.21 -12.34
CA THR A 490 -2.11 24.24 -13.75
C THR A 490 -1.30 23.24 -14.55
N VAL A 491 -1.99 22.31 -15.21
CA VAL A 491 -1.41 21.33 -16.14
C VAL A 491 -1.59 21.84 -17.56
N TYR A 492 -0.50 21.96 -18.29
CA TYR A 492 -0.49 22.31 -19.70
C TYR A 492 -0.24 21.06 -20.55
N VAL A 493 -1.04 20.85 -21.59
CA VAL A 493 -0.80 19.80 -22.59
C VAL A 493 -0.87 20.43 -24.00
N PRO A 494 0.18 20.36 -24.83
CA PRO A 494 0.14 20.79 -26.22
C PRO A 494 -1.01 20.14 -26.99
N ALA A 495 -1.88 20.95 -27.59
CA ALA A 495 -3.04 20.47 -28.35
C ALA A 495 -2.65 19.62 -29.56
N ALA A 496 -1.43 19.80 -30.10
CA ALA A 496 -0.85 18.96 -31.14
C ALA A 496 -0.59 17.51 -30.68
N ALA A 497 -0.37 17.27 -29.38
CA ALA A 497 -0.08 15.94 -28.85
C ALA A 497 -1.34 15.08 -28.60
N LEU A 498 -2.53 15.70 -28.57
CA LEU A 498 -3.79 15.04 -28.23
C LEU A 498 -4.46 14.36 -29.43
N THR A 499 -5.00 13.17 -29.23
CA THR A 499 -5.80 12.47 -30.23
C THR A 499 -7.24 12.97 -30.18
N LEU A 500 -7.77 13.39 -31.33
CA LEU A 500 -9.15 13.84 -31.46
C LEU A 500 -9.80 13.05 -32.60
N LEU A 501 -11.01 12.55 -32.39
CA LEU A 501 -11.83 11.88 -33.40
C LEU A 501 -12.74 12.91 -34.07
N ASP A 502 -12.88 12.87 -35.39
CA ASP A 502 -13.90 13.67 -36.09
C ASP A 502 -15.27 13.02 -35.89
N THR A 503 -16.22 13.78 -35.33
CA THR A 503 -17.61 13.34 -35.09
C THR A 503 -18.61 13.97 -36.07
N GLY A 504 -18.13 14.64 -37.11
CA GLY A 504 -18.96 15.29 -38.12
C GLY A 504 -19.31 16.73 -37.73
N GLY A 505 -18.36 17.65 -37.96
CA GLY A 505 -18.50 19.09 -37.67
C GLY A 505 -17.84 19.54 -36.37
N ALA A 506 -17.38 18.59 -35.55
CA ALA A 506 -16.44 18.84 -34.46
C ALA A 506 -15.43 17.69 -34.37
N SER A 507 -14.25 17.99 -33.81
CA SER A 507 -13.31 16.99 -33.34
C SER A 507 -13.42 16.88 -31.82
N GLU A 508 -13.58 15.65 -31.33
CA GLU A 508 -13.79 15.34 -29.92
C GLU A 508 -12.66 14.48 -29.35
N GLY A 509 -12.28 14.76 -28.11
CA GLY A 509 -11.27 14.02 -27.36
C GLY A 509 -11.52 14.12 -25.87
N LYS A 510 -10.64 13.51 -25.07
CA LYS A 510 -10.83 13.43 -23.63
C LYS A 510 -9.47 13.28 -22.95
N VAL A 511 -9.19 14.14 -21.98
CA VAL A 511 -7.96 14.09 -21.18
C VAL A 511 -8.32 13.84 -19.74
N SER A 512 -7.72 12.82 -19.12
CA SER A 512 -7.77 12.67 -17.66
C SER A 512 -6.48 13.16 -17.02
N VAL A 513 -6.63 13.80 -15.88
CA VAL A 513 -5.51 14.26 -15.06
C VAL A 513 -5.62 13.59 -13.71
N THR A 514 -4.55 12.95 -13.24
CA THR A 514 -4.51 12.35 -11.90
C THR A 514 -3.34 12.92 -11.11
N ILE A 515 -3.63 13.36 -9.88
CA ILE A 515 -2.69 14.04 -8.98
C ILE A 515 -2.49 13.19 -7.72
N VAL A 516 -1.24 13.01 -7.33
CA VAL A 516 -0.82 12.43 -6.03
C VAL A 516 0.20 13.36 -5.40
N VAL A 517 0.05 13.64 -4.10
CA VAL A 517 1.00 14.43 -3.30
C VAL A 517 1.78 13.48 -2.39
N ALA A 518 3.10 13.68 -2.25
CA ALA A 518 3.94 13.01 -1.27
C ALA A 518 4.43 13.98 -0.19
N LYS A 519 4.41 13.50 1.05
CA LYS A 519 5.05 14.15 2.20
C LYS A 519 6.55 13.87 2.24
N ALA A 520 7.30 14.72 2.95
CA ALA A 520 8.73 14.57 3.17
C ALA A 520 9.13 13.24 3.85
N ASN A 521 8.18 12.59 4.53
CA ASN A 521 8.36 11.28 5.17
C ASN A 521 8.05 10.08 4.25
N GLY A 522 7.69 10.32 2.98
CA GLY A 522 7.38 9.30 1.98
C GLY A 522 5.91 8.86 1.92
N ALA A 523 5.03 9.36 2.80
CA ALA A 523 3.61 9.05 2.76
C ALA A 523 2.92 9.78 1.58
N THR A 524 2.07 9.08 0.82
CA THR A 524 1.34 9.62 -0.33
C THR A 524 -0.14 9.85 -0.04
N SER A 525 -0.73 10.85 -0.70
CA SER A 525 -2.19 11.04 -0.75
C SER A 525 -2.89 9.91 -1.51
N GLN A 526 -4.22 9.84 -1.40
CA GLN A 526 -5.00 9.14 -2.44
C GLN A 526 -4.86 9.87 -3.78
N ALA A 527 -4.99 9.13 -4.86
CA ALA A 527 -4.99 9.68 -6.21
C ALA A 527 -6.28 10.47 -6.47
N HIS A 528 -6.18 11.76 -6.73
CA HIS A 528 -7.29 12.58 -7.18
C HIS A 528 -7.31 12.62 -8.71
N ARG A 529 -8.34 12.06 -9.34
CA ARG A 529 -8.50 12.06 -10.80
C ARG A 529 -9.70 12.90 -11.23
N GLU A 530 -9.48 13.81 -12.16
CA GLU A 530 -10.52 14.52 -12.91
C GLU A 530 -10.41 14.16 -14.40
N THR A 531 -11.45 14.42 -15.19
CA THR A 531 -11.44 14.10 -16.62
C THR A 531 -12.26 15.09 -17.44
N PHE A 532 -11.60 15.69 -18.43
CA PHE A 532 -12.06 16.84 -19.19
C PHE A 532 -12.40 16.41 -20.63
N PRO A 533 -13.65 16.60 -21.09
CA PRO A 533 -13.98 16.46 -22.50
C PRO A 533 -13.40 17.63 -23.28
N ILE A 534 -12.86 17.34 -24.47
CA ILE A 534 -12.38 18.33 -25.42
C ILE A 534 -13.29 18.26 -26.63
N LYS A 535 -13.88 19.40 -27.02
CA LYS A 535 -14.72 19.51 -28.20
C LYS A 535 -14.35 20.76 -28.98
N VAL A 536 -13.87 20.58 -30.20
CA VAL A 536 -13.35 21.65 -31.06
C VAL A 536 -14.14 21.64 -32.37
N PRO A 537 -14.95 22.66 -32.69
CA PRO A 537 -15.63 22.73 -33.99
C PRO A 537 -14.61 22.68 -35.13
N SER A 538 -14.89 21.95 -36.22
CA SER A 538 -13.87 21.60 -37.23
C SER A 538 -13.17 22.84 -37.83
N GLN A 539 -13.90 23.96 -37.96
CA GLN A 539 -13.36 25.25 -38.42
C GLN A 539 -12.26 25.85 -37.52
N HIS A 540 -12.21 25.47 -36.23
CA HIS A 540 -11.22 25.94 -35.27
C HIS A 540 -10.08 24.94 -35.01
N LEU A 541 -10.15 23.72 -35.58
CA LEU A 541 -9.19 22.66 -35.31
C LEU A 541 -7.73 23.06 -35.61
N ALA A 542 -7.49 23.71 -36.75
CA ALA A 542 -6.14 24.13 -37.13
C ALA A 542 -5.54 25.16 -36.16
N ALA A 543 -6.36 26.07 -35.62
CA ALA A 543 -5.93 27.05 -34.62
C ALA A 543 -5.77 26.42 -33.23
N PHE A 544 -6.66 25.49 -32.85
CA PHE A 544 -6.51 24.74 -31.60
C PHE A 544 -5.19 23.98 -31.56
N ARG A 545 -4.79 23.32 -32.67
CA ARG A 545 -3.55 22.53 -32.77
C ARG A 545 -2.26 23.30 -32.51
N THR A 546 -2.23 24.64 -32.60
CA THR A 546 -1.05 25.46 -32.27
C THR A 546 -1.01 25.92 -30.80
N GLN A 547 -2.08 25.65 -30.04
CA GLN A 547 -2.22 26.07 -28.65
C GLN A 547 -1.81 24.96 -27.66
N ARG A 548 -1.84 25.29 -26.36
CA ARG A 548 -1.84 24.33 -25.25
C ARG A 548 -3.22 24.32 -24.62
N THR A 549 -3.68 23.16 -24.20
CA THR A 549 -4.85 23.01 -23.31
C THR A 549 -4.39 23.21 -21.88
N GLU A 550 -5.20 23.87 -21.06
CA GLU A 550 -4.87 24.23 -19.67
C GLU A 550 -5.92 23.59 -18.74
N PHE A 551 -5.48 22.87 -17.70
CA PHE A 551 -6.32 22.22 -16.70
C PHE A 551 -5.92 22.70 -15.31
N THR A 552 -6.83 23.35 -14.58
CA THR A 552 -6.49 24.05 -13.32
C THR A 552 -7.16 23.40 -12.12
N PHE A 553 -6.36 23.15 -11.09
CA PHE A 553 -6.70 22.50 -9.83
C PHE A 553 -6.38 23.43 -8.65
N SER A 554 -7.03 23.19 -7.50
CA SER A 554 -6.68 23.82 -6.23
C SER A 554 -6.21 22.73 -5.27
N LEU A 555 -4.96 22.80 -4.83
CA LEU A 555 -4.36 21.86 -3.89
C LEU A 555 -4.35 22.47 -2.49
N LEU A 556 -5.01 21.82 -1.54
CA LEU A 556 -4.90 22.14 -0.12
C LEU A 556 -3.67 21.45 0.45
N LEU A 557 -2.55 22.19 0.56
CA LEU A 557 -1.27 21.63 1.00
C LEU A 557 -1.19 21.58 2.52
N GLN A 558 -0.83 20.42 3.06
CA GLN A 558 -0.58 20.22 4.49
C GLN A 558 0.88 20.51 4.83
N PRO A 559 1.20 20.90 6.08
CA PRO A 559 2.57 20.90 6.57
C PRO A 559 3.25 19.56 6.30
N GLY A 560 4.50 19.65 5.82
CA GLY A 560 5.30 18.48 5.44
C GLY A 560 4.98 17.86 4.07
N ASP A 561 3.99 18.35 3.30
CA ASP A 561 3.87 18.04 1.87
C ASP A 561 5.13 18.54 1.14
N ARG A 562 5.70 17.73 0.24
CA ARG A 562 7.04 17.98 -0.35
C ARG A 562 7.06 17.92 -1.87
N SER A 563 6.27 17.06 -2.50
CA SER A 563 6.25 16.94 -3.95
C SER A 563 4.89 16.48 -4.45
N VAL A 564 4.60 16.84 -5.70
CA VAL A 564 3.38 16.45 -6.41
C VAL A 564 3.75 15.72 -7.70
N SER A 565 3.01 14.66 -7.99
CA SER A 565 3.06 13.94 -9.25
C SER A 565 1.74 14.09 -9.96
N VAL A 566 1.82 14.47 -11.22
CA VAL A 566 0.71 14.73 -12.11
C VAL A 566 0.86 13.81 -13.31
N THR A 567 -0.16 12.99 -13.55
CA THR A 567 -0.30 12.28 -14.82
C THR A 567 -1.32 13.00 -15.68
N ALA A 568 -1.04 13.11 -16.98
CA ALA A 568 -2.00 13.56 -17.99
C ALA A 568 -2.13 12.45 -19.03
N ARG A 569 -3.35 11.95 -19.26
CA ARG A 569 -3.62 10.85 -20.20
C ARG A 569 -4.61 11.29 -21.26
N ASP A 570 -4.23 11.11 -22.50
CA ASP A 570 -5.13 11.13 -23.65
C ASP A 570 -5.92 9.81 -23.66
N GLU A 571 -7.22 9.90 -23.35
CA GLU A 571 -8.11 8.73 -23.28
C GLU A 571 -8.50 8.20 -24.67
N VAL A 572 -8.27 8.97 -25.75
CA VAL A 572 -8.49 8.51 -27.13
C VAL A 572 -7.22 7.86 -27.67
N GLY A 573 -6.08 8.55 -27.55
CA GLY A 573 -4.78 8.06 -28.01
C GLY A 573 -4.15 6.98 -27.13
N GLN A 574 -4.67 6.79 -25.91
CA GLN A 574 -4.12 5.89 -24.88
C GLN A 574 -2.65 6.20 -24.51
N VAL A 575 -2.22 7.45 -24.71
CA VAL A 575 -0.89 7.96 -24.35
C VAL A 575 -0.97 8.69 -23.02
N GLU A 576 -0.01 8.45 -22.14
CA GLU A 576 0.07 9.08 -20.81
C GLU A 576 1.45 9.72 -20.59
N SER A 577 1.44 10.91 -20.00
CA SER A 577 2.59 11.63 -19.50
C SER A 577 2.58 11.69 -17.98
N VAL A 578 3.75 11.65 -17.35
CA VAL A 578 3.95 11.87 -15.92
C VAL A 578 4.95 13.01 -15.70
N VAL A 579 4.60 13.92 -14.78
CA VAL A 579 5.41 15.06 -14.37
C VAL A 579 5.46 15.10 -12.85
N VAL A 580 6.67 15.14 -12.28
CA VAL A 580 6.89 15.32 -10.84
C VAL A 580 7.45 16.72 -10.60
N THR A 581 6.98 17.40 -9.55
CA THR A 581 7.40 18.76 -9.19
C THR A 581 7.49 18.88 -7.66
N ASP A 582 8.55 19.51 -7.16
CA ASP A 582 8.68 19.81 -5.73
C ASP A 582 7.70 20.92 -5.30
N LEU A 583 7.26 20.87 -4.06
CA LEU A 583 6.37 21.85 -3.42
C LEU A 583 7.17 22.64 -2.39
N ASP A 584 7.04 23.97 -2.42
CA ASP A 584 7.62 24.85 -1.40
C ASP A 584 6.61 25.07 -0.27
N VAL A 585 6.70 24.23 0.76
CA VAL A 585 5.80 24.21 1.93
C VAL A 585 6.62 24.19 3.20
N GLU A 586 6.19 24.94 4.23
CA GLU A 586 6.85 24.91 5.54
C GLU A 586 6.90 23.47 6.10
N PRO A 587 8.04 23.08 6.72
CA PRO A 587 8.17 21.78 7.35
C PRO A 587 7.19 21.62 8.51
N GLU A 588 6.72 20.39 8.72
CA GLU A 588 5.89 20.04 9.87
C GLU A 588 6.64 20.32 11.17
N LYS A 589 6.02 21.09 12.08
CA LYS A 589 6.62 21.42 13.38
C LYS A 589 6.69 20.15 14.22
N ARG A 590 7.92 19.71 14.53
CA ARG A 590 8.22 18.59 15.43
C ARG A 590 7.79 18.87 16.86
#